data_AF-A0A4Y4AZP7-F1
#
_entry.id   AF-A0A4Y4AZP7-F1
#
_cell.length_a   1.000
_cell.length_b   1.000
_cell.length_c   1.000
_cell.angle_alpha   90.00
_cell.angle_beta   90.00
_cell.angle_gamma   90.00
#
_symmetry.space_group_name_H-M   'P 1'
#
loop_
_entity.id
_entity.type
_entity.pdbx_description
1 polymer ?
#
loop_
_entity_poly.entity_id
_entity_poly.type
_entity_poly.pdbx_seq_one_letter_code
_entity_poly.pdbx_strand_id
1 'polypeptide(L)'
;MRLIIKYSKHIPLISFALLLIVAIPFESGFTIQSLTGWNMVIPSTSYLEIIVLIIILIITFIYWKIANNKINLKLFTLHFILTIPIVLWARFNFPIRQFTTKNSTDIFEMIDSINRILYTVLILFLIGQAVFAYLLFKTRKKTKH
;
A
#
# COMPACT_ATOMS: atom_id res chain seq x y z
N MET A 1 2.01 -13.15 -29.92
CA MET A 1 1.22 -11.90 -29.71
C MET A 1 -0.21 -12.14 -29.20
N ARG A 2 -1.01 -13.09 -29.75
CA ARG A 2 -2.37 -13.41 -29.24
C ARG A 2 -2.42 -13.95 -27.80
N LEU A 3 -1.41 -14.69 -27.35
CA LEU A 3 -1.33 -15.21 -25.97
C LEU A 3 -1.19 -14.09 -24.93
N ILE A 4 -0.37 -13.06 -25.20
CA ILE A 4 -0.15 -11.92 -24.29
C ILE A 4 -1.46 -11.16 -24.02
N ILE A 5 -2.31 -11.02 -25.04
CA ILE A 5 -3.61 -10.35 -24.94
C ILE A 5 -4.59 -11.15 -24.06
N LYS A 6 -4.49 -12.49 -24.04
CA LYS A 6 -5.39 -13.35 -23.26
C LYS A 6 -5.12 -13.26 -21.75
N TYR A 7 -3.85 -13.19 -21.34
CA TYR A 7 -3.48 -13.05 -19.92
C TYR A 7 -3.59 -11.62 -19.39
N SER A 8 -3.66 -10.62 -20.27
CA SER A 8 -3.78 -9.20 -19.92
C SER A 8 -4.92 -8.88 -18.94
N LYS A 9 -6.00 -9.68 -18.95
CA LYS A 9 -7.17 -9.47 -18.08
C LYS A 9 -6.88 -9.74 -16.60
N HIS A 10 -5.92 -10.62 -16.31
CA HIS A 10 -5.57 -11.00 -14.94
C HIS A 10 -4.42 -10.18 -14.35
N ILE A 11 -3.73 -9.38 -15.18
CA ILE A 11 -2.61 -8.54 -14.73
C ILE A 11 -3.01 -7.67 -13.52
N PRO A 12 -4.13 -6.91 -13.53
CA PRO A 12 -4.47 -6.07 -12.39
C PRO A 12 -4.68 -6.84 -11.09
N LEU A 13 -5.35 -8.00 -11.18
CA LEU A 13 -5.58 -8.86 -10.03
C LEU A 13 -4.28 -9.43 -9.48
N ILE A 14 -3.42 -9.99 -10.34
CA ILE A 14 -2.15 -10.59 -9.92
C ILE A 14 -1.24 -9.52 -9.30
N SER A 15 -1.15 -8.33 -9.91
CA SER A 15 -0.36 -7.23 -9.37
C SER A 15 -0.81 -6.81 -7.98
N PHE A 16 -2.11 -6.65 -7.75
CA PHE A 16 -2.62 -6.29 -6.42
C PHE A 16 -2.59 -7.44 -5.43
N ALA A 17 -2.71 -8.70 -5.87
CA ALA A 17 -2.50 -9.86 -5.01
C ALA A 17 -1.05 -9.95 -4.52
N LEU A 18 -0.06 -9.69 -5.39
CA LEU A 18 1.35 -9.60 -4.99
C LEU A 18 1.56 -8.43 -4.03
N LEU A 19 0.98 -7.27 -4.31
CA LEU A 19 1.09 -6.10 -3.44
C LEU A 19 0.40 -6.33 -2.08
N LEU A 20 -0.69 -7.10 -2.05
CA LEU A 20 -1.36 -7.54 -0.83
C LEU A 20 -0.44 -8.41 0.03
N ILE A 21 0.27 -9.36 -0.58
CA ILE A 21 1.26 -10.19 0.15
C ILE A 21 2.33 -9.31 0.79
N VAL A 22 2.81 -8.28 0.10
CA VAL A 22 3.79 -7.32 0.66
C VAL A 22 3.20 -6.47 1.79
N ALA A 23 1.89 -6.17 1.74
CA ALA A 23 1.20 -5.38 2.74
C ALA A 23 0.89 -6.16 4.04
N ILE A 24 0.91 -7.49 4.02
CA ILE A 24 0.65 -8.31 5.21
C ILE A 24 1.77 -8.09 6.23
N PRO A 25 1.45 -7.74 7.48
CA PRO A 25 2.46 -7.61 8.51
C PRO A 25 3.03 -8.99 8.88
N PHE A 26 4.36 -9.16 8.78
CA PHE A 26 5.03 -10.41 9.17
C PHE A 26 5.06 -10.64 10.69
N GLU A 27 4.88 -9.58 11.48
CA GLU A 27 4.80 -9.64 12.93
C GLU A 27 3.39 -9.23 13.37
N SER A 28 2.52 -10.22 13.55
CA SER A 28 1.22 -10.05 14.20
C SER A 28 1.38 -10.36 15.69
N GLY A 29 1.43 -9.33 16.55
CA GLY A 29 1.52 -9.56 17.98
C GLY A 29 1.73 -8.32 18.84
N PHE A 30 2.07 -8.59 20.09
CA PHE A 30 2.46 -7.60 21.07
C PHE A 30 3.95 -7.77 21.36
N THR A 31 4.73 -6.72 21.14
CA THR A 31 6.13 -6.70 21.54
C THR A 31 6.24 -6.13 22.95
N ILE A 32 6.99 -6.80 23.81
CA ILE A 32 7.34 -6.27 25.13
C ILE A 32 8.56 -5.37 24.93
N GLN A 33 8.39 -4.07 25.14
CA GLN A 33 9.51 -3.14 25.22
C GLN A 33 9.82 -2.87 26.69
N SER A 34 11.01 -3.27 27.14
CA SER A 34 11.52 -2.93 28.47
C SER A 34 12.39 -1.67 28.41
N LEU A 35 11.85 -0.57 27.89
CA LEU A 35 12.48 0.73 28.14
C LEU A 35 12.06 1.15 29.55
N THR A 36 12.98 1.13 30.51
CA THR A 36 12.85 1.70 31.89
C THR A 36 12.23 0.82 33.00
N GLY A 37 12.31 -0.51 32.92
CA GLY A 37 11.92 -1.40 34.03
C GLY A 37 10.41 -1.64 34.18
N TRP A 38 9.59 -0.92 33.41
CA TRP A 38 8.19 -1.26 33.18
C TRP A 38 8.10 -2.04 31.86
N ASN A 39 7.56 -3.26 31.91
CA ASN A 39 7.26 -4.02 30.70
C ASN A 39 6.03 -3.37 30.03
N MET A 40 6.25 -2.51 29.04
CA MET A 40 5.16 -2.00 28.21
C MET A 40 4.91 -2.94 27.04
N VAL A 41 3.64 -3.34 26.92
CA VAL A 41 3.15 -4.17 25.84
C VAL A 41 2.69 -3.24 24.72
N ILE A 42 3.43 -3.20 23.62
CA ILE A 42 3.14 -2.30 22.49
C ILE A 42 2.76 -3.16 21.28
N PRO A 43 1.71 -2.79 20.51
CA PRO A 43 1.40 -3.48 19.27
C PRO A 43 2.61 -3.47 18.33
N SER A 44 2.99 -4.64 17.82
CA SER A 44 4.08 -4.77 16.84
C SER A 44 3.69 -4.18 15.47
N THR A 45 2.38 -4.09 15.20
CA THR A 45 1.81 -3.58 13.96
C THR A 45 1.31 -2.15 14.15
N SER A 46 1.72 -1.24 13.27
CA SER A 46 1.22 0.15 13.29
C SER A 46 -0.22 0.25 12.74
N TYR A 47 -1.00 1.23 13.22
CA TYR A 47 -2.33 1.50 12.66
C TYR A 47 -2.31 1.77 11.15
N LEU A 48 -1.24 2.39 10.65
CA LEU A 48 -1.06 2.66 9.23
C LEU A 48 -0.95 1.36 8.41
N GLU A 49 -0.23 0.36 8.92
CA GLU A 49 -0.15 -0.96 8.28
C GLU A 49 -1.52 -1.62 8.15
N ILE A 50 -2.34 -1.57 9.21
CA ILE A 50 -3.68 -2.13 9.21
C ILE A 50 -4.58 -1.40 8.19
N ILE A 51 -4.54 -0.05 8.19
CA ILE A 51 -5.33 0.76 7.26
C ILE A 51 -4.94 0.44 5.81
N VAL A 52 -3.64 0.41 5.52
CA VAL A 52 -3.14 0.10 4.17
C VAL A 52 -3.51 -1.33 3.77
N LEU A 53 -3.36 -2.30 4.66
CA LEU A 53 -3.76 -3.69 4.41
C LEU A 53 -5.24 -3.80 4.02
N ILE A 54 -6.14 -3.16 4.78
CA ILE A 54 -7.57 -3.15 4.50
C ILE A 54 -7.85 -2.53 3.12
N ILE A 55 -7.21 -1.39 2.80
CA ILE A 55 -7.42 -0.73 1.51
C ILE A 55 -6.92 -1.60 0.35
N ILE A 56 -5.73 -2.19 0.46
CA ILE A 56 -5.19 -3.08 -0.58
C ILE A 56 -6.05 -4.34 -0.73
N LEU A 57 -6.59 -4.89 0.35
CA LEU A 57 -7.53 -6.00 0.31
C LEU A 57 -8.80 -5.64 -0.48
N ILE A 58 -9.38 -4.46 -0.19
CA ILE A 58 -10.57 -3.95 -0.91
C ILE A 58 -10.25 -3.75 -2.39
N ILE A 59 -9.11 -3.14 -2.73
CA ILE A 59 -8.70 -2.91 -4.12
C ILE A 59 -8.53 -4.25 -4.86
N THR A 60 -7.87 -5.22 -4.23
CA THR A 60 -7.67 -6.57 -4.78
C THR A 60 -9.01 -7.24 -5.06
N PHE A 61 -9.94 -7.18 -4.10
CA PHE A 61 -11.28 -7.72 -4.25
C PHE A 61 -12.06 -7.05 -5.39
N ILE A 62 -11.97 -5.72 -5.52
CA ILE A 62 -12.61 -5.00 -6.61
C ILE A 62 -12.04 -5.43 -7.96
N TYR A 63 -10.71 -5.51 -8.09
CA TYR A 63 -10.07 -5.97 -9.33
C TYR A 63 -10.43 -7.42 -9.67
N TRP A 64 -10.60 -8.28 -8.67
CA TRP A 64 -11.13 -9.63 -8.86
C TRP A 64 -12.54 -9.58 -9.46
N LYS A 65 -13.44 -8.76 -8.88
CA LYS A 65 -14.83 -8.60 -9.35
C LYS A 65 -14.91 -8.08 -10.79
N ILE A 66 -13.97 -7.24 -11.22
CA ILE A 66 -13.95 -6.66 -12.57
C ILE A 66 -12.96 -7.35 -13.53
N ALA A 67 -12.35 -8.47 -13.15
CA ALA A 67 -11.30 -9.13 -13.93
C ALA A 67 -11.74 -9.53 -15.35
N ASN A 68 -13.04 -9.80 -15.54
CA ASN A 68 -13.60 -10.15 -16.85
C ASN A 68 -13.85 -8.93 -17.76
N ASN A 69 -13.81 -7.71 -17.23
CA ASN A 69 -14.08 -6.47 -17.95
C ASN A 69 -12.84 -5.96 -18.72
N LYS A 70 -13.07 -5.13 -19.74
CA LYS A 70 -11.98 -4.42 -20.44
C LYS A 70 -11.44 -3.27 -19.57
N ILE A 71 -10.41 -3.56 -18.79
CA ILE A 71 -9.70 -2.58 -17.96
C ILE A 71 -8.75 -1.75 -18.84
N ASN A 72 -8.72 -0.44 -18.64
CA ASN A 72 -7.72 0.41 -19.28
C ASN A 72 -6.38 0.24 -18.55
N LEU A 73 -5.45 -0.49 -19.17
CA LEU A 73 -4.14 -0.79 -18.58
C LEU A 73 -3.34 0.47 -18.21
N LYS A 74 -3.42 1.56 -18.98
CA LYS A 74 -2.68 2.80 -18.66
C LYS A 74 -3.13 3.39 -17.32
N LEU A 75 -4.44 3.46 -17.10
CA LEU A 75 -5.00 3.97 -15.85
C LEU A 75 -4.72 3.01 -14.68
N PHE A 76 -4.77 1.71 -14.94
CA PHE A 76 -4.38 0.70 -13.95
C PHE A 76 -2.91 0.85 -13.55
N THR A 77 -1.98 0.95 -14.51
CA THR A 77 -0.55 1.10 -14.23
C THR A 77 -0.28 2.36 -13.42
N LEU A 78 -0.94 3.48 -13.74
CA LEU A 78 -0.82 4.71 -12.97
C LEU A 78 -1.29 4.52 -11.53
N HIS A 79 -2.48 3.95 -11.32
CA HIS A 79 -2.99 3.63 -9.98
C HIS A 79 -2.05 2.70 -9.19
N PHE A 80 -1.55 1.65 -9.85
CA PHE A 80 -0.67 0.67 -9.22
C PHE A 80 0.64 1.31 -8.77
N ILE A 81 1.30 2.08 -9.65
CA ILE A 81 2.56 2.78 -9.32
C ILE A 81 2.37 3.77 -8.17
N LEU A 82 1.26 4.53 -8.16
CA LEU A 82 0.95 5.48 -7.09
C LEU A 82 0.61 4.80 -5.75
N THR A 83 0.28 3.51 -5.76
CA THR A 83 -0.08 2.74 -4.56
C THR A 83 1.12 2.05 -3.92
N ILE A 84 2.15 1.70 -4.70
CA ILE A 84 3.36 1.03 -4.19
C ILE A 84 4.02 1.82 -3.04
N PRO A 85 4.26 3.15 -3.13
CA PRO A 85 4.98 3.88 -2.10
C PRO A 85 4.35 3.79 -0.71
N ILE A 86 3.02 3.83 -0.59
CA ILE A 86 2.36 3.76 0.72
C ILE A 86 2.44 2.35 1.31
N VAL A 87 2.40 1.30 0.47
CA VAL A 87 2.55 -0.09 0.90
C VAL A 87 3.95 -0.33 1.43
N LEU A 88 4.96 0.12 0.69
CA LEU A 88 6.35 0.03 1.13
C LEU A 88 6.58 0.86 2.39
N TRP A 89 6.04 2.07 2.46
CA TRP A 89 6.17 2.92 3.65
C TRP A 89 5.54 2.26 4.88
N ALA A 90 4.30 1.77 4.76
CA ALA A 90 3.65 1.07 5.86
C ALA A 90 4.47 -0.14 6.33
N ARG A 91 5.06 -0.91 5.39
CA ARG A 91 5.83 -2.11 5.74
C ARG A 91 7.22 -1.81 6.32
N PHE A 92 7.92 -0.79 5.81
CA PHE A 92 9.33 -0.56 6.13
C PHE A 92 9.59 0.62 7.06
N ASN A 93 8.58 1.46 7.37
CA ASN A 93 8.74 2.61 8.26
C ASN A 93 9.29 2.22 9.64
N PHE A 94 8.85 1.09 10.22
CA PHE A 94 9.34 0.67 11.53
C PHE A 94 10.83 0.24 11.53
N PRO A 95 11.29 -0.66 10.64
CA PRO A 95 12.72 -0.94 10.49
C PRO A 95 13.55 0.32 10.20
N ILE A 96 13.07 1.21 9.32
CA ILE A 96 13.76 2.47 9.02
C ILE A 96 13.93 3.28 10.31
N ARG A 97 12.88 3.46 11.12
CA ARG A 97 12.99 4.17 12.40
C ARG A 97 13.99 3.52 13.35
N GLN A 98 14.02 2.19 13.45
CA GLN A 98 14.94 1.46 14.33
C GLN A 98 16.41 1.56 13.90
N PHE A 99 16.70 1.48 12.59
CA PHE A 99 18.07 1.67 12.08
C PHE A 99 18.56 3.10 12.28
N THR A 100 17.67 4.08 12.08
CA THR A 100 18.08 5.49 12.07
C THR A 100 18.20 6.06 13.50
N THR A 101 17.38 5.63 14.45
CA THR A 101 17.49 6.04 15.88
C THR A 101 18.76 5.57 16.57
N LYS A 102 19.40 4.48 16.09
CA LYS A 102 20.69 4.02 16.62
C LYS A 102 21.87 4.91 16.24
N ASN A 103 21.71 5.79 15.25
CA ASN A 103 22.80 6.56 14.64
C ASN A 103 22.69 8.09 14.77
N SER A 104 21.60 8.66 15.32
CA SER A 104 21.32 10.09 15.16
C SER A 104 21.67 10.93 16.40
N THR A 105 22.64 11.84 16.24
CA THR A 105 22.88 12.99 17.12
C THR A 105 21.78 14.06 17.01
N ASP A 106 21.00 14.06 15.93
CA ASP A 106 19.93 15.03 15.65
C ASP A 106 18.58 14.36 15.34
N ILE A 107 17.93 13.86 16.38
CA ILE A 107 16.66 13.12 16.30
C ILE A 107 15.53 13.97 15.68
N PHE A 108 15.54 15.30 15.91
CA PHE A 108 14.47 16.20 15.46
C PHE A 108 14.46 16.41 13.93
N GLU A 109 15.60 16.65 13.31
CA GLU A 109 15.70 16.83 11.84
C GLU A 109 15.31 15.55 11.08
N MET A 110 15.63 14.40 11.67
CA MET A 110 15.26 13.09 11.14
C MET A 110 13.74 12.88 11.18
N ILE A 111 13.09 13.21 12.30
CA ILE A 111 11.63 13.12 12.42
C ILE A 111 10.95 13.98 11.35
N ASP A 112 11.46 15.20 11.13
CA ASP A 112 10.89 16.13 10.15
C ASP A 112 11.02 15.59 8.71
N SER A 113 12.18 15.01 8.38
CA SER A 113 12.42 14.35 7.10
C SER A 113 11.48 13.16 6.88
N ILE A 114 11.30 12.31 7.90
CA ILE A 114 10.38 11.17 7.87
C ILE A 114 8.94 11.63 7.65
N ASN A 115 8.51 12.69 8.34
CA ASN A 115 7.16 13.25 8.20
C ASN A 115 6.93 13.80 6.79
N ARG A 116 7.91 14.51 6.23
CA ARG A 116 7.83 15.04 4.86
C ARG A 116 7.70 13.94 3.81
N ILE A 117 8.45 12.85 3.95
CA ILE A 117 8.33 11.68 3.07
C ILE A 117 6.94 11.04 3.23
N LEU A 118 6.47 10.83 4.46
CA LEU A 118 5.15 10.28 4.73
C LEU A 118 4.04 11.11 4.06
N TYR A 119 4.04 12.43 4.22
CA TYR A 119 3.03 13.28 3.58
C TYR A 119 3.08 13.22 2.06
N THR A 120 4.28 13.19 1.48
CA THR A 120 4.46 13.03 0.03
C THR A 120 3.86 11.70 -0.46
N VAL A 121 4.16 10.61 0.24
CA VAL A 121 3.64 9.27 -0.05
C VAL A 121 2.12 9.22 0.09
N LEU A 122 1.54 9.86 1.11
CA LEU A 122 0.09 9.95 1.30
C LEU A 122 -0.59 10.72 0.16
N ILE A 123 -0.03 11.84 -0.27
CA ILE A 123 -0.57 12.62 -1.40
C ILE A 123 -0.58 11.77 -2.68
N LEU A 124 0.53 11.09 -2.99
CA LEU A 124 0.61 10.19 -4.14
C LEU A 124 -0.44 9.08 -4.07
N PHE A 125 -0.63 8.49 -2.89
CA PHE A 125 -1.63 7.45 -2.68
C PHE A 125 -3.05 7.97 -2.89
N LEU A 126 -3.40 9.15 -2.37
CA LEU A 126 -4.70 9.77 -2.57
C LEU A 126 -4.98 10.06 -4.05
N ILE A 127 -3.98 10.53 -4.79
CA ILE A 127 -4.06 10.69 -6.26
C ILE A 127 -4.31 9.32 -6.91
N GLY A 128 -3.61 8.27 -6.46
CA GLY A 128 -3.83 6.89 -6.91
C GLY A 128 -5.27 6.43 -6.71
N GLN A 129 -5.87 6.70 -5.54
CA GLN A 129 -7.26 6.36 -5.24
C GLN A 129 -8.26 7.15 -6.12
N ALA A 130 -7.98 8.42 -6.42
CA ALA A 130 -8.79 9.19 -7.37
C ALA A 130 -8.73 8.58 -8.79
N VAL A 131 -7.55 8.17 -9.25
CA VAL A 131 -7.37 7.46 -10.53
C VAL A 131 -8.14 6.13 -10.54
N PHE A 132 -8.11 5.39 -9.43
CA PHE A 132 -8.85 4.15 -9.27
C PHE A 132 -10.36 4.36 -9.35
N ALA A 133 -10.90 5.33 -8.61
CA ALA A 133 -12.31 5.67 -8.66
C ALA A 133 -12.75 6.03 -10.09
N TYR A 134 -11.97 6.87 -10.79
CA TYR A 134 -12.22 7.20 -12.19
C TYR A 134 -12.22 5.96 -13.11
N LEU A 135 -11.25 5.05 -12.93
CA LEU A 135 -11.18 3.78 -13.67
C LEU A 135 -12.44 2.94 -13.44
N LEU A 136 -12.94 2.84 -12.21
CA LEU A 136 -14.14 2.08 -11.87
C LEU A 136 -15.39 2.69 -12.52
N PHE A 137 -15.58 4.01 -12.43
CA PHE A 137 -16.71 4.69 -13.08
C PHE A 137 -16.71 4.47 -14.59
N LYS A 138 -15.54 4.61 -15.23
CA LYS A 138 -15.37 4.39 -16.67
C LYS A 138 -15.67 2.95 -17.08
N THR A 139 -15.27 1.98 -16.26
CA THR A 139 -15.49 0.56 -16.53
C THR A 139 -16.97 0.21 -16.40
N ARG A 140 -17.66 0.70 -15.36
CA ARG A 140 -19.10 0.48 -15.16
C ARG A 140 -19.96 1.08 -16.27
N LYS A 141 -19.62 2.27 -16.78
CA LYS A 141 -20.36 2.91 -17.88
C LYS A 141 -20.32 2.06 -19.17
N LYS A 142 -19.23 1.34 -19.42
CA LYS A 142 -19.08 0.47 -20.60
C LYS A 142 -19.82 -0.87 -20.49
N THR A 143 -20.17 -1.32 -19.28
CA THR A 143 -20.88 -2.59 -19.09
C THR A 143 -22.41 -2.42 -19.15
N LYS A 144 -22.91 -1.18 -19.06
CA LYS A 144 -24.36 -0.87 -19.13
C LYS A 144 -24.86 -0.53 -20.54
N HIS A 145 -23.96 -0.43 -21.52
CA HIS A 145 -24.26 -0.25 -22.94
C HIS A 145 -23.88 -1.53 -23.70
#